data_AF-A0A955NJE9-F1
#
_entry.id   AF-A0A955NJE9-F1
#
_cell.length_a   1.000
_cell.length_b   1.000
_cell.length_c   1.000
_cell.angle_alpha   90.00
_cell.angle_beta   90.00
_cell.angle_gamma   90.00
#
_symmetry.space_group_name_H-M   'P 1'
#
loop_
_entity.id
_entity.type
_entity.pdbx_description
1 polymer ?
#
loop_
_entity_poly.entity_id
_entity_poly.type
_entity_poly.pdbx_seq_one_letter_code
_entity_poly.pdbx_strand_id
1 'polypeptide(L)'
;LLLWIHHRRMTQREREHFRHAILIEEAHHVLTGERRSLVGGQSIMEITCREIREFGESLIILDQHPSMISLPALGNTHATLCLNLKHSKDVSAMGQAMLLDPKEREILGTLEVGKAVVKLQGRGTKPFLIKIPEFPLTKGMLSDEDVAKRMGREISPPLTVTPTPSPVPVPASPPEPLEAALDNLALTFLKDISDHPDSGVANRYKRLGISVRQGQKLKARMVAEGLIEDRLETTEKGTKRVVRPTRLADQAVGVEPEA
;
A
#
# COMPACT_ATOMS: atom_id res chain seq x y z
N LEU A 1 -12.59 -2.55 7.54
CA LEU A 1 -13.20 -1.86 8.71
C LEU A 1 -12.99 -0.35 8.66
N LEU A 2 -11.76 0.17 8.73
CA LEU A 2 -11.50 1.63 8.73
C LEU A 2 -12.17 2.39 7.58
N LEU A 3 -12.04 1.88 6.35
CA LEU A 3 -12.72 2.47 5.18
C LEU A 3 -14.26 2.47 5.32
N TRP A 4 -14.83 1.40 5.89
CA TRP A 4 -16.26 1.33 6.15
C TRP A 4 -16.69 2.36 7.20
N ILE A 5 -15.91 2.52 8.28
CA ILE A 5 -16.16 3.54 9.30
C ILE A 5 -16.12 4.92 8.64
N HIS A 6 -15.08 5.21 7.87
CA HIS A 6 -14.93 6.47 7.14
C HIS A 6 -16.13 6.75 6.22
N HIS A 7 -16.51 5.83 5.34
CA HIS A 7 -17.68 6.00 4.47
C HIS A 7 -19.00 6.15 5.25
N ARG A 8 -19.21 5.34 6.30
CA ARG A 8 -20.41 5.44 7.15
C ARG A 8 -20.48 6.78 7.87
N ARG A 9 -19.35 7.35 8.26
CA ARG A 9 -19.30 8.68 8.88
C ARG A 9 -19.48 9.79 7.88
N MET A 10 -18.98 9.63 6.66
CA MET A 10 -19.15 10.61 5.59
C MET A 10 -20.63 10.90 5.32
N THR A 11 -21.52 9.91 5.44
CA THR A 11 -22.98 10.07 5.26
C THR A 11 -23.71 10.70 6.45
N GLN A 12 -23.04 10.88 7.59
CA GLN A 12 -23.63 11.49 8.79
C GLN A 12 -23.36 13.00 8.83
N ARG A 13 -24.31 13.77 9.39
CA ARG A 13 -24.22 15.24 9.46
C ARG A 13 -23.38 15.77 10.63
N GLU A 14 -23.27 15.02 11.72
CA GLU A 14 -22.44 15.42 12.85
C GLU A 14 -20.95 15.35 12.48
N ARG A 15 -20.26 16.46 12.73
CA ARG A 15 -18.83 16.65 12.52
C ARG A 15 -18.21 17.14 13.83
N GLU A 16 -16.91 16.93 13.97
CA GLU A 16 -16.06 17.53 15.02
C GLU A 16 -16.44 17.20 16.49
N HIS A 17 -17.37 16.27 16.72
CA HIS A 17 -17.67 15.73 18.03
C HIS A 17 -17.00 14.37 18.20
N PHE A 18 -16.18 14.21 19.23
CA PHE A 18 -15.51 12.95 19.53
C PHE A 18 -16.52 11.81 19.74
N ARG A 19 -16.30 10.69 19.08
CA ARG A 19 -17.21 9.55 19.04
C ARG A 19 -16.53 8.25 19.43
N HIS A 20 -15.47 7.88 18.73
CA HIS A 20 -14.72 6.66 19.05
C HIS A 20 -13.21 6.88 18.90
N ALA A 21 -12.47 6.04 19.61
CA ALA A 21 -11.04 5.86 19.39
C ALA A 21 -10.81 4.46 18.84
N ILE A 22 -10.00 4.37 17.79
CA ILE A 22 -9.61 3.13 17.14
C ILE A 22 -8.15 2.89 17.46
N LEU A 23 -7.87 1.79 18.16
CA LEU A 23 -6.52 1.34 18.45
C LEU A 23 -6.06 0.37 17.37
N ILE A 24 -4.88 0.60 16.80
CA ILE A 24 -4.25 -0.27 15.81
C ILE A 24 -2.88 -0.68 16.34
N GLU A 25 -2.74 -1.96 16.64
CA GLU A 25 -1.45 -2.60 16.90
C GLU A 25 -0.79 -3.03 15.59
N GLU A 26 0.54 -3.00 15.53
CA GLU A 26 1.35 -3.28 14.34
C GLU A 26 0.84 -2.52 13.10
N ALA A 27 0.60 -1.22 13.31
CA ALA A 27 -0.02 -0.36 12.34
C ALA A 27 0.73 -0.25 11.00
N HIS A 28 2.03 -0.55 10.96
CA HIS A 28 2.83 -0.61 9.75
C HIS A 28 2.29 -1.63 8.74
N HIS A 29 1.54 -2.65 9.16
CA HIS A 29 0.86 -3.56 8.23
C HIS A 29 -0.25 -2.89 7.41
N VAL A 30 -0.84 -1.82 7.95
CA VAL A 30 -1.97 -1.09 7.34
C VAL A 30 -1.52 0.26 6.77
N LEU A 31 -0.58 0.92 7.42
CA LEU A 31 -0.10 2.28 7.13
C LEU A 31 1.29 2.30 6.49
N THR A 32 1.69 1.20 5.82
CA THR A 32 3.00 1.10 5.18
C THR A 32 3.18 2.15 4.08
N GLY A 33 4.39 2.73 4.01
CA GLY A 33 4.79 3.61 2.91
C GLY A 33 4.94 2.92 1.54
N GLU A 34 4.92 1.58 1.50
CA GLU A 34 5.21 0.80 0.28
C GLU A 34 3.95 0.41 -0.51
N ARG A 35 2.79 0.28 0.13
CA ARG A 35 1.52 -0.11 -0.53
C ARG A 35 0.83 1.09 -1.18
N ARG A 36 1.31 1.48 -2.37
CA ARG A 36 0.61 2.42 -3.25
C ARG A 36 -0.56 1.72 -3.96
N SER A 37 -1.69 1.55 -3.29
CA SER A 37 -2.98 1.40 -3.98
C SER A 37 -3.34 2.78 -4.55
N LEU A 38 -3.13 2.97 -5.85
CA LEU A 38 -3.08 4.27 -6.49
C LEU A 38 -4.48 4.80 -6.81
N VAL A 39 -4.96 5.73 -5.98
CA VAL A 39 -5.74 6.88 -6.46
C VAL A 39 -4.89 8.12 -6.15
N GLY A 40 -4.32 8.75 -7.19
CA GLY A 40 -3.57 10.00 -7.02
C GLY A 40 -2.24 9.93 -6.26
N GLY A 41 -1.66 8.75 -6.04
CA GLY A 41 -0.33 8.61 -5.41
C GLY A 41 -0.32 8.53 -3.88
N GLN A 42 -1.48 8.67 -3.22
CA GLN A 42 -1.66 8.44 -1.78
C GLN A 42 -2.38 7.11 -1.55
N SER A 43 -2.09 6.43 -0.44
CA SER A 43 -2.87 5.24 -0.09
C SER A 43 -4.24 5.66 0.44
N ILE A 44 -5.28 4.86 0.17
CA ILE A 44 -6.63 5.06 0.74
C ILE A 44 -6.58 5.18 2.26
N MET A 45 -5.64 4.48 2.89
CA MET A 45 -5.43 4.53 4.34
C MET A 45 -4.88 5.88 4.79
N GLU A 46 -3.95 6.50 4.04
CA GLU A 46 -3.44 7.85 4.36
C GLU A 46 -4.53 8.92 4.26
N ILE A 47 -5.37 8.83 3.22
CA ILE A 47 -6.52 9.71 3.05
C ILE A 47 -7.47 9.53 4.23
N THR A 48 -7.78 8.28 4.56
CA THR A 48 -8.64 7.94 5.71
C THR A 48 -8.06 8.53 7.01
N CYS A 49 -6.78 8.34 7.30
CA CYS A 49 -6.13 8.89 8.50
C CYS A 49 -6.25 10.42 8.60
N ARG A 50 -6.19 11.12 7.47
CA ARG A 50 -6.31 12.59 7.44
C ARG A 50 -7.76 13.05 7.68
N GLU A 51 -8.72 12.42 7.02
CA GLU A 51 -10.12 12.87 7.00
C GLU A 51 -10.91 12.40 8.22
N ILE A 52 -10.58 11.24 8.80
CA ILE A 52 -11.39 10.62 9.86
C ILE A 52 -11.50 11.49 11.12
N ARG A 53 -10.56 12.42 11.33
CA ARG A 53 -10.59 13.41 12.41
C ARG A 53 -11.83 14.30 12.35
N GLU A 54 -12.23 14.76 11.16
CA GLU A 54 -13.43 15.60 10.98
C GLU A 54 -14.71 14.87 11.38
N PHE A 55 -14.66 13.54 11.37
CA PHE A 55 -15.76 12.65 11.72
C PHE A 55 -15.81 12.29 13.21
N GLY A 56 -14.93 12.88 14.03
CA GLY A 56 -14.88 12.61 15.46
C GLY A 56 -14.25 11.27 15.82
N GLU A 57 -13.54 10.65 14.89
CA GLU A 57 -12.84 9.40 15.12
C GLU A 57 -11.36 9.70 15.44
N SER A 58 -10.88 9.13 16.54
CA SER A 58 -9.47 9.19 16.92
C SER A 58 -8.77 7.91 16.47
N LEU A 59 -7.55 8.05 15.96
CA LEU A 59 -6.70 6.92 15.61
C LEU A 59 -5.52 6.87 16.59
N ILE A 60 -5.38 5.74 17.28
CA ILE A 60 -4.26 5.45 18.17
C ILE A 60 -3.44 4.34 17.52
N ILE A 61 -2.20 4.68 17.16
CA ILE A 61 -1.30 3.83 16.38
C ILE A 61 -0.22 3.33 17.33
N LEU A 62 -0.07 2.00 17.43
CA LEU A 62 0.99 1.35 18.18
C LEU A 62 1.86 0.57 17.20
N ASP A 63 3.17 0.78 17.27
CA ASP A 63 4.11 0.12 16.37
C ASP A 63 5.54 0.06 16.93
N GLN A 64 6.27 -0.97 16.54
CA GLN A 64 7.68 -1.18 16.89
C GLN A 64 8.66 -0.61 15.84
N HIS A 65 8.20 -0.42 14.60
CA HIS A 65 8.98 -0.01 13.43
C HIS A 65 8.41 1.27 12.82
N PRO A 66 8.50 2.44 13.51
CA PRO A 66 7.96 3.69 12.99
C PRO A 66 8.53 4.09 11.63
N SER A 67 9.73 3.63 11.25
CA SER A 67 10.28 3.85 9.91
C SER A 67 9.52 3.16 8.78
N MET A 68 8.67 2.18 9.09
CA MET A 68 7.80 1.49 8.13
C MET A 68 6.44 2.20 7.94
N ILE A 69 6.07 3.08 8.86
CA ILE A 69 4.84 3.89 8.79
C ILE A 69 5.06 5.03 7.80
N SER A 70 4.05 5.33 6.98
CA SER A 70 4.16 6.42 6.02
C SER A 70 4.29 7.80 6.69
N LEU A 71 5.08 8.68 6.07
CA LEU A 71 5.27 10.06 6.55
C LEU A 71 3.94 10.83 6.70
N PRO A 72 2.96 10.71 5.77
CA PRO A 72 1.65 11.34 5.97
C PRO A 72 0.95 10.84 7.23
N ALA A 73 1.01 9.55 7.55
CA ALA A 73 0.38 9.02 8.76
C ALA A 73 1.05 9.57 10.03
N LEU A 74 2.39 9.55 10.09
CA LEU A 74 3.14 10.12 11.22
C LEU A 74 2.88 11.63 11.38
N GLY A 75 2.91 12.39 10.28
CA GLY A 75 2.71 13.84 10.28
C GLY A 75 1.29 14.29 10.67
N ASN A 76 0.30 13.40 10.57
CA ASN A 76 -1.08 13.69 11.00
C ASN A 76 -1.36 13.27 12.46
N THR A 77 -0.35 12.80 13.20
CA THR A 77 -0.51 12.52 14.64
C THR A 77 -0.44 13.80 15.47
N HIS A 78 -1.47 14.02 16.31
CA HIS A 78 -1.50 15.18 17.21
C HIS A 78 -0.63 14.98 18.45
N ALA A 79 -0.64 13.76 18.99
CA ALA A 79 0.15 13.36 20.14
C ALA A 79 1.01 12.17 19.74
N THR A 80 2.32 12.29 19.96
CA THR A 80 3.30 11.26 19.65
C THR A 80 4.03 10.91 20.93
N LEU A 81 4.00 9.64 21.32
CA LEU A 81 4.72 9.10 22.47
C LEU A 81 5.75 8.10 21.94
N CYS A 82 7.03 8.34 22.20
CA CYS A 82 8.11 7.47 21.79
C CYS A 82 8.75 6.85 23.02
N LEU A 83 8.68 5.53 23.12
CA LEU A 83 9.47 4.74 24.06
C LEU A 83 10.85 4.42 23.45
N ASN A 84 11.62 3.57 24.10
CA ASN A 84 12.95 3.18 23.64
C ASN A 84 12.91 2.53 22.24
N LEU A 85 13.76 3.02 21.33
CA LEU A 85 13.95 2.51 19.97
C LEU A 85 15.37 1.96 19.78
N LYS A 86 15.48 0.79 19.14
CA LYS A 86 16.78 0.12 18.91
C LYS A 86 17.45 0.48 17.59
N HIS A 87 16.67 0.66 16.52
CA HIS A 87 17.23 0.83 15.18
C HIS A 87 17.39 2.31 14.82
N SER A 88 18.53 2.64 14.18
CA SER A 88 18.86 4.01 13.78
C SER A 88 17.84 4.63 12.81
N LYS A 89 17.23 3.81 11.94
CA LYS A 89 16.16 4.25 11.03
C LYS A 89 14.93 4.70 11.82
N ASP A 90 14.51 3.94 12.83
CA ASP A 90 13.37 4.27 13.67
C ASP A 90 13.64 5.50 14.54
N VAL A 91 14.84 5.58 15.12
CA VAL A 91 15.30 6.78 15.87
C VAL A 91 15.28 8.02 14.99
N SER A 92 15.74 7.91 13.74
CA SER A 92 15.72 9.03 12.79
C SER A 92 14.30 9.41 12.39
N ALA A 93 13.43 8.44 12.08
CA ALA A 93 12.05 8.67 11.70
C ALA A 93 11.26 9.38 12.81
N MET A 94 11.36 8.86 14.05
CA MET A 94 10.69 9.47 15.20
C MET A 94 11.33 10.79 15.61
N GLY A 95 12.65 10.91 15.55
CA GLY A 95 13.35 12.16 15.79
C GLY A 95 12.91 13.28 14.85
N GLN A 96 12.66 12.96 13.57
CA GLN A 96 12.09 13.90 12.61
C GLN A 96 10.61 14.21 12.91
N ALA A 97 9.79 13.19 13.13
CA ALA A 97 8.36 13.36 13.43
C ALA A 97 8.11 14.20 14.69
N MET A 98 8.99 14.09 15.68
CA MET A 98 8.90 14.82 16.94
C MET A 98 9.62 16.17 16.92
N LEU A 99 10.29 16.52 15.81
CA LEU A 99 11.10 17.74 15.66
C LEU A 99 12.22 17.86 16.72
N LEU A 100 12.89 16.75 17.01
CA LEU A 100 14.05 16.72 17.91
C LEU A 100 15.30 17.20 17.17
N ASP A 101 16.10 18.01 17.86
CA ASP A 101 17.42 18.40 17.38
C ASP A 101 18.29 17.16 17.20
N PRO A 102 19.20 17.12 16.21
CA PRO A 102 20.02 15.92 15.95
C PRO A 102 20.79 15.41 17.18
N LYS A 103 21.20 16.31 18.07
CA LYS A 103 21.89 15.99 19.33
C LYS A 103 20.98 15.37 20.38
N GLU A 104 19.68 15.66 20.34
CA GLU A 104 18.70 15.17 21.30
C GLU A 104 18.15 13.79 20.91
N ARG A 105 18.28 13.37 19.65
CA ARG A 105 17.72 12.10 19.14
C ARG A 105 18.30 10.87 19.84
N GLU A 106 19.51 10.96 20.38
CA GLU A 106 20.16 9.87 21.13
C GLU A 106 19.34 9.44 22.35
N ILE A 107 18.54 10.35 22.93
CA ILE A 107 17.66 10.02 24.06
C ILE A 107 16.71 8.87 23.71
N LEU A 108 16.23 8.80 22.46
CA LEU A 108 15.25 7.80 22.03
C LEU A 108 15.79 6.37 22.09
N GLY A 109 17.13 6.18 22.04
CA GLY A 109 17.77 4.88 22.18
C GLY A 109 18.19 4.52 23.60
N THR A 110 18.09 5.45 24.55
CA THR A 110 18.59 5.29 25.93
C THR A 110 17.49 5.34 26.98
N LEU A 111 16.22 5.49 26.58
CA LEU A 111 15.08 5.47 27.49
C LEU A 111 14.98 4.16 28.27
N GLU A 112 14.89 4.26 29.59
CA GLU A 112 14.53 3.13 30.45
C GLU A 112 13.08 2.69 30.25
N VAL A 113 12.78 1.46 30.66
CA VAL A 113 11.40 0.95 30.68
C VAL A 113 10.51 1.88 31.51
N GLY A 114 9.35 2.23 30.97
CA GLY A 114 8.43 3.16 31.60
C GLY A 114 8.78 4.64 31.42
N LYS A 115 9.80 4.99 30.62
CA LYS A 115 10.04 6.38 30.18
C LYS A 115 9.64 6.57 28.72
N ALA A 116 9.12 7.74 28.39
CA ALA A 116 8.78 8.10 27.02
C ALA A 116 9.05 9.58 26.75
N VAL A 117 9.46 9.91 25.53
CA VAL A 117 9.43 11.29 25.04
C VAL A 117 8.07 11.54 24.41
N VAL A 118 7.47 12.69 24.72
CA VAL A 118 6.16 13.09 24.22
C VAL A 118 6.28 14.37 23.40
N LYS A 119 5.65 14.39 22.24
CA LYS A 119 5.41 15.61 21.46
C LYS A 119 3.91 15.80 21.26
N LEU A 120 3.42 16.97 21.64
CA LEU A 120 2.06 17.42 21.38
C LEU A 120 2.09 18.55 20.35
N GLN A 121 1.23 18.48 19.34
CA GLN A 121 1.01 19.58 18.42
C GLN A 121 0.21 20.69 19.13
N GLY A 122 0.67 21.93 19.07
CA GLY A 122 -0.05 23.12 19.59
C GLY A 122 -0.02 23.38 21.10
N ARG A 123 0.03 22.36 21.97
CA ARG A 123 0.04 22.55 23.45
C ARG A 123 1.44 22.60 24.10
N GLY A 124 2.48 22.29 23.33
CA GLY A 124 3.88 22.34 23.79
C GLY A 124 4.81 22.70 22.64
N THR A 125 5.65 23.71 22.85
CA THR A 125 6.63 24.17 21.83
C THR A 125 7.69 23.09 21.58
N LYS A 126 8.13 22.38 22.62
CA LYS A 126 9.18 21.35 22.56
C LYS A 126 8.70 19.99 23.09
N PRO A 127 9.29 18.87 22.62
CA PRO A 127 9.12 17.56 23.23
C PRO A 127 9.56 17.54 24.71
N PHE A 128 8.95 16.67 25.50
CA PHE A 128 9.26 16.53 26.93
C PHE A 128 9.25 15.06 27.37
N LEU A 129 10.01 14.75 28.43
CA LEU A 129 10.09 13.40 28.99
C LEU A 129 8.97 13.16 29.99
N ILE A 130 8.36 11.97 29.96
CA ILE A 130 7.42 11.50 30.98
C ILE A 130 7.87 10.17 31.58
N LYS A 131 7.33 9.88 32.76
CA LYS A 131 7.36 8.55 33.37
C LYS A 131 5.94 7.96 33.33
N ILE A 132 5.81 6.80 32.71
CA ILE A 132 4.57 6.04 32.62
C ILE A 132 4.50 5.14 33.86
N PRO A 133 3.42 5.23 34.67
CA PRO A 133 3.26 4.35 35.82
C PRO A 133 3.14 2.90 35.36
N GLU A 134 3.70 1.99 36.14
CA GLU A 134 3.57 0.56 35.89
C GLU A 134 2.10 0.15 36.01
N PHE A 135 1.61 -0.58 35.01
CA PHE A 135 0.29 -1.20 35.04
C PHE A 135 0.49 -2.72 35.15
N PRO A 136 0.21 -3.33 36.32
CA PRO A 136 0.54 -4.73 36.58
C PRO A 136 -0.37 -5.65 35.75
N LEU A 137 0.17 -6.17 34.65
CA LEU A 137 -0.45 -7.21 33.84
C LEU A 137 0.42 -8.46 33.91
N THR A 138 -0.12 -9.52 34.52
CA THR A 138 0.56 -10.81 34.53
C THR A 138 0.24 -11.54 33.22
N LYS A 139 1.29 -11.99 32.51
CA LYS A 139 1.11 -12.74 31.26
C LYS A 139 0.25 -13.97 31.51
N GLY A 140 -0.81 -14.15 30.71
CA GLY A 140 -1.77 -15.23 30.89
C GLY A 140 -2.98 -14.90 31.79
N MET A 141 -3.09 -13.68 32.33
CA MET A 141 -4.31 -13.24 33.01
C MET A 141 -5.54 -13.14 32.10
N LEU A 142 -5.32 -12.98 30.81
CA LEU A 142 -6.35 -12.91 29.78
C LEU A 142 -6.00 -13.95 28.71
N SER A 143 -6.87 -14.94 28.53
CA SER A 143 -6.75 -15.92 27.46
C SER A 143 -7.48 -15.45 26.20
N ASP A 144 -7.12 -16.03 25.04
CA ASP A 144 -7.84 -15.80 23.79
C ASP A 144 -9.33 -16.19 23.91
N GLU A 145 -9.65 -17.17 24.76
CA GLU A 145 -11.03 -17.58 25.03
C GLU A 145 -11.81 -16.50 25.80
N ASP A 146 -11.18 -15.86 26.78
CA ASP A 146 -11.79 -14.73 27.51
C ASP A 146 -12.09 -13.55 26.57
N VAL A 147 -11.13 -13.26 25.68
CA VAL A 147 -11.27 -12.23 24.65
C VAL A 147 -12.38 -12.59 23.68
N ALA A 148 -12.39 -13.82 23.13
CA ALA A 148 -13.40 -14.29 22.19
C ALA A 148 -14.81 -14.28 22.81
N LYS A 149 -14.96 -14.72 24.06
CA LYS A 149 -16.22 -14.71 24.80
C LYS A 149 -16.73 -13.30 25.06
N ARG A 150 -15.83 -12.37 25.38
CA ARG A 150 -16.20 -10.95 25.56
C ARG A 150 -16.60 -10.30 24.23
N MET A 151 -15.83 -10.55 23.18
CA MET A 151 -16.05 -10.00 21.85
C MET A 151 -17.29 -10.58 21.18
N GLY A 152 -17.60 -11.86 21.38
CA GLY A 152 -18.77 -12.53 20.80
C GLY A 152 -20.12 -11.96 21.24
N ARG A 153 -20.16 -11.12 22.28
CA ARG A 153 -21.37 -10.37 22.69
C ARG A 153 -21.56 -9.05 21.94
N GLU A 154 -20.46 -8.44 21.48
CA GLU A 154 -20.41 -7.10 20.88
C GLU A 154 -20.24 -7.15 19.36
N ILE A 155 -19.64 -8.23 18.87
CA ILE A 155 -19.48 -8.54 17.46
C ILE A 155 -20.70 -9.34 17.05
N SER A 156 -21.60 -8.74 16.25
CA SER A 156 -22.57 -9.53 15.50
C SER A 156 -21.84 -10.72 14.88
N PRO A 157 -22.38 -11.95 14.92
CA PRO A 157 -21.75 -13.10 14.29
C PRO A 157 -21.23 -12.66 12.93
N PRO A 158 -19.96 -12.98 12.60
CA PRO A 158 -19.31 -12.47 11.38
C PRO A 158 -20.37 -12.57 10.32
N LEU A 159 -20.74 -11.42 9.71
CA LEU A 159 -21.79 -11.36 8.69
C LEU A 159 -21.59 -12.63 7.91
N THR A 160 -22.54 -13.57 8.02
CA THR A 160 -22.49 -14.72 7.16
C THR A 160 -22.52 -14.03 5.83
N VAL A 161 -21.37 -13.96 5.18
CA VAL A 161 -21.33 -13.75 3.77
C VAL A 161 -21.89 -15.09 3.32
N THR A 162 -23.22 -15.26 3.45
CA THR A 162 -23.98 -15.92 2.41
C THR A 162 -23.38 -15.29 1.19
N PRO A 163 -22.61 -16.05 0.39
CA PRO A 163 -22.03 -15.50 -0.82
C PRO A 163 -23.17 -14.71 -1.43
N THR A 164 -23.00 -13.38 -1.50
CA THR A 164 -24.01 -12.51 -2.10
C THR A 164 -24.38 -13.26 -3.36
N PRO A 165 -25.66 -13.66 -3.57
CA PRO A 165 -26.01 -14.31 -4.82
C PRO A 165 -25.38 -13.42 -5.87
N SER A 166 -24.45 -14.02 -6.62
CA SER A 166 -23.60 -13.30 -7.56
C SER A 166 -24.48 -12.27 -8.24
N PRO A 167 -24.07 -10.99 -8.34
CA PRO A 167 -24.89 -9.96 -8.96
C PRO A 167 -25.50 -10.61 -10.19
N VAL A 168 -26.83 -10.67 -10.24
CA VAL A 168 -27.59 -11.40 -11.27
C VAL A 168 -26.81 -11.22 -12.54
N PRO A 169 -26.31 -12.29 -13.19
CA PRO A 169 -25.47 -12.13 -14.34
C PRO A 169 -26.23 -11.25 -15.32
N VAL A 170 -25.82 -9.98 -15.41
CA VAL A 170 -25.84 -9.30 -16.70
C VAL A 170 -25.18 -10.32 -17.60
N PRO A 171 -25.85 -10.83 -18.64
CA PRO A 171 -25.38 -11.99 -19.39
C PRO A 171 -23.93 -11.71 -19.80
N ALA A 172 -23.04 -12.27 -18.99
CA ALA A 172 -21.62 -12.07 -19.10
C ALA A 172 -21.23 -13.07 -20.15
N SER A 173 -20.81 -12.52 -21.29
CA SER A 173 -20.07 -13.25 -22.30
C SER A 173 -19.13 -14.24 -21.60
N PRO A 174 -19.09 -15.51 -22.04
CA PRO A 174 -18.36 -16.56 -21.33
C PRO A 174 -16.93 -16.11 -21.02
N PRO A 175 -16.42 -16.35 -19.80
CA PRO A 175 -15.07 -15.95 -19.43
C PRO A 175 -14.09 -16.72 -20.31
N GLU A 176 -13.30 -15.99 -21.10
CA GLU A 176 -12.21 -16.57 -21.86
C GLU A 176 -11.21 -17.24 -20.89
N PRO A 177 -10.71 -18.45 -21.21
CA PRO A 177 -9.73 -19.16 -20.37
C PRO A 177 -8.52 -18.26 -20.03
N LEU A 178 -7.92 -18.44 -18.85
CA LEU A 178 -6.73 -17.69 -18.40
C LEU A 178 -5.57 -17.72 -19.43
N GLU A 179 -5.52 -18.75 -20.27
CA GLU A 179 -4.61 -18.86 -21.42
C GLU A 179 -4.98 -17.87 -22.55
N ALA A 180 -6.25 -17.75 -22.90
CA ALA A 180 -6.75 -16.78 -23.89
C ALA A 180 -6.55 -15.32 -23.45
N ALA A 181 -6.65 -15.00 -22.15
CA ALA A 181 -6.33 -13.66 -21.64
C ALA A 181 -4.83 -13.31 -21.77
N LEU A 182 -3.95 -14.31 -21.65
CA LEU A 182 -2.52 -14.15 -21.87
C LEU A 182 -2.16 -14.07 -23.36
N ASP A 183 -2.91 -14.78 -24.22
CA ASP A 183 -2.75 -14.72 -25.67
C ASP A 183 -3.24 -13.40 -26.25
N ASN A 184 -4.37 -12.88 -25.76
CA ASN A 184 -4.84 -11.54 -26.11
C ASN A 184 -3.83 -10.46 -25.74
N LEU A 185 -3.15 -10.61 -24.58
CA LEU A 185 -2.11 -9.67 -24.17
C LEU A 185 -0.86 -9.79 -25.05
N ALA A 186 -0.50 -11.01 -25.47
CA ALA A 186 0.60 -11.25 -26.41
C ALA A 186 0.31 -10.68 -27.81
N LEU A 187 -0.91 -10.88 -28.33
CA LEU A 187 -1.38 -10.31 -29.60
C LEU A 187 -1.41 -8.78 -29.56
N THR A 188 -1.90 -8.20 -28.47
CA THR A 188 -1.90 -6.73 -28.29
C THR A 188 -0.46 -6.20 -28.23
N PHE A 189 0.47 -6.96 -27.63
CA PHE A 189 1.89 -6.60 -27.59
C PHE A 189 2.55 -6.67 -28.98
N LEU A 190 2.25 -7.70 -29.78
CA LEU A 190 2.72 -7.84 -31.16
C LEU A 190 2.16 -6.73 -32.06
N LYS A 191 0.87 -6.43 -31.94
CA LYS A 191 0.23 -5.34 -32.68
C LYS A 191 0.88 -3.99 -32.38
N ASP A 192 1.14 -3.68 -31.11
CA ASP A 192 1.84 -2.44 -30.73
C ASP A 192 3.27 -2.39 -31.29
N ILE A 193 3.95 -3.54 -31.45
CA ILE A 193 5.27 -3.61 -32.12
C ILE A 193 5.15 -3.19 -33.59
N SER A 194 4.14 -3.69 -34.31
CA SER A 194 3.89 -3.33 -35.70
C SER A 194 3.45 -1.87 -35.87
N ASP A 195 2.57 -1.37 -34.99
CA ASP A 195 2.06 0.02 -35.04
C ASP A 195 3.14 1.05 -34.63
N HIS A 196 4.10 0.65 -33.79
CA HIS A 196 5.14 1.52 -33.24
C HIS A 196 6.52 0.83 -33.24
N PRO A 197 7.15 0.62 -34.42
CA PRO A 197 8.38 -0.15 -34.56
C PRO A 197 9.56 0.52 -33.85
N ASP A 198 9.62 1.85 -33.87
CA ASP A 198 10.69 2.62 -33.23
C ASP A 198 10.45 2.86 -31.74
N SER A 199 9.47 2.23 -31.10
CA SER A 199 9.20 2.49 -29.69
C SER A 199 10.06 1.65 -28.76
N GLY A 200 10.68 2.30 -27.77
CA GLY A 200 11.39 1.61 -26.71
C GLY A 200 10.45 0.84 -25.78
N VAL A 201 10.96 -0.28 -25.23
CA VAL A 201 10.21 -1.23 -24.39
C VAL A 201 9.48 -0.57 -23.22
N ALA A 202 10.09 0.43 -22.57
CA ALA A 202 9.46 1.15 -21.45
C ALA A 202 8.26 2.01 -21.87
N ASN A 203 8.28 2.59 -23.08
CA ASN A 203 7.17 3.37 -23.62
C ASN A 203 6.03 2.46 -24.09
N ARG A 204 6.39 1.29 -24.65
CA ARG A 204 5.46 0.22 -25.01
C ARG A 204 4.67 -0.29 -23.79
N TYR A 205 5.33 -0.52 -22.66
CA TYR A 205 4.64 -0.94 -21.43
C TYR A 205 3.63 0.10 -20.93
N LYS A 206 4.00 1.39 -21.00
CA LYS A 206 3.10 2.49 -20.61
C LYS A 206 1.85 2.56 -21.49
N ARG A 207 1.99 2.41 -22.82
CA ARG A 207 0.84 2.41 -23.76
C ARG A 207 -0.10 1.23 -23.52
N LEU A 208 0.47 0.06 -23.24
CA LEU A 208 -0.30 -1.17 -23.01
C LEU A 208 -0.86 -1.29 -21.60
N GLY A 209 -0.64 -0.30 -20.72
CA GLY A 209 -1.12 -0.34 -19.33
C GLY A 209 -0.52 -1.46 -18.48
N ILE A 210 0.61 -2.05 -18.89
CA ILE A 210 1.26 -3.17 -18.20
C ILE A 210 2.38 -2.68 -17.29
N SER A 211 2.48 -3.29 -16.10
CA SER A 211 3.60 -2.99 -15.20
C SER A 211 4.93 -3.45 -15.80
N VAL A 212 6.04 -2.82 -15.41
CA VAL A 212 7.38 -3.20 -15.89
C VAL A 212 7.67 -4.67 -15.59
N ARG A 213 7.28 -5.19 -14.42
CA ARG A 213 7.48 -6.60 -14.06
C ARG A 213 6.67 -7.56 -14.95
N GLN A 214 5.40 -7.23 -15.21
CA GLN A 214 4.55 -8.03 -16.10
C GLN A 214 5.05 -7.96 -17.56
N GLY A 215 5.42 -6.78 -18.04
CA GLY A 215 5.98 -6.59 -19.37
C GLY A 215 7.28 -7.33 -19.58
N GLN A 216 8.20 -7.33 -18.60
CA GLN A 216 9.43 -8.13 -18.68
C GLN A 216 9.15 -9.64 -18.68
N LYS A 217 8.18 -10.10 -17.89
CA LYS A 217 7.77 -11.53 -17.87
C LYS A 217 7.15 -11.95 -19.20
N LEU A 218 6.26 -11.14 -19.77
CA LEU A 218 5.64 -11.36 -21.08
C LEU A 218 6.69 -11.37 -22.18
N LYS A 219 7.59 -10.37 -22.21
CA LYS A 219 8.67 -10.28 -23.19
C LYS A 219 9.61 -11.49 -23.12
N ALA A 220 10.04 -11.88 -21.92
CA ALA A 220 10.91 -13.05 -21.74
C ALA A 220 10.25 -14.34 -22.26
N ARG A 221 8.93 -14.48 -22.05
CA ARG A 221 8.14 -15.60 -22.58
C ARG A 221 8.08 -15.58 -24.11
N MET A 222 7.74 -14.44 -24.71
CA MET A 222 7.64 -14.30 -26.17
C MET A 222 8.98 -14.46 -26.89
N VAL A 223 10.10 -14.10 -26.25
CA VAL A 223 11.46 -14.41 -26.76
C VAL A 223 11.73 -15.92 -26.69
N ALA A 224 11.35 -16.59 -25.59
CA ALA A 224 11.51 -18.04 -25.45
C ALA A 224 10.62 -18.84 -26.40
N GLU A 225 9.43 -18.33 -26.72
CA GLU A 225 8.49 -18.87 -27.71
C GLU A 225 8.88 -18.51 -29.16
N GLY A 226 9.91 -17.67 -29.34
CA GLY A 226 10.41 -17.29 -30.67
C GLY A 226 9.51 -16.32 -31.44
N LEU A 227 8.57 -15.64 -30.78
CA LEU A 227 7.62 -14.69 -31.37
C LEU A 227 8.22 -13.29 -31.57
N ILE A 228 9.23 -12.92 -30.78
CA ILE A 228 9.89 -11.61 -30.88
C ILE A 228 11.41 -11.74 -30.75
N GLU A 229 12.13 -10.87 -31.45
CA GLU A 229 13.57 -10.70 -31.28
C GLU A 229 13.88 -9.42 -30.52
N ASP A 230 14.71 -9.52 -29.48
CA ASP A 230 15.21 -8.39 -28.68
C ASP A 230 16.66 -8.11 -29.09
N ARG A 231 16.91 -7.00 -29.81
CA ARG A 231 18.25 -6.58 -30.25
C ARG A 231 18.60 -5.19 -29.72
N LEU A 232 19.89 -4.98 -29.47
CA LEU A 232 20.45 -3.67 -29.18
C LEU A 232 20.93 -3.04 -30.49
N GLU A 233 20.27 -1.99 -30.93
CA GLU A 233 20.68 -1.20 -32.10
C GLU A 233 21.34 0.11 -31.63
N THR A 234 22.47 0.47 -32.22
CA THR A 234 23.17 1.73 -31.93
C THR A 234 22.64 2.80 -32.87
N THR A 235 21.97 3.81 -32.30
CA THR A 235 21.45 4.97 -33.03
C THR A 235 22.37 6.18 -32.82
N GLU A 236 22.24 7.23 -33.63
CA GLU A 236 23.04 8.48 -33.53
C GLU A 236 22.97 9.15 -32.13
N LYS A 237 21.94 8.83 -31.32
CA LYS A 237 21.73 9.37 -29.96
C LYS A 237 21.98 8.35 -28.84
N GLY A 238 22.54 7.17 -29.14
CA GLY A 238 22.89 6.14 -28.16
C GLY A 238 22.33 4.73 -28.49
N THR A 239 22.59 3.76 -27.61
CA THR A 239 22.14 2.37 -27.78
C THR A 239 20.68 2.23 -27.36
N LYS A 240 19.85 1.70 -28.24
CA LYS A 240 18.43 1.48 -28.01
C LYS A 240 18.10 0.00 -28.15
N ARG A 241 17.31 -0.48 -27.21
CA ARG A 241 16.81 -1.87 -27.23
C ARG A 241 15.53 -1.91 -28.05
N VAL A 242 15.61 -2.53 -29.22
CA VAL A 242 14.55 -2.63 -30.23
C VAL A 242 14.00 -4.06 -30.20
N VAL A 243 12.68 -4.16 -30.26
CA VAL A 243 11.98 -5.45 -30.29
C VAL A 243 11.26 -5.54 -31.64
N ARG A 244 11.52 -6.61 -32.40
CA ARG A 244 10.88 -6.86 -33.70
C ARG A 244 10.12 -8.18 -33.68
N PRO A 245 8.99 -8.30 -34.41
CA PRO A 245 8.28 -9.57 -34.53
C PRO A 245 9.09 -10.52 -35.43
N THR A 246 9.00 -11.82 -35.17
CA THR A 246 9.56 -12.85 -36.05
C THR A 246 8.53 -13.32 -37.07
N ARG A 247 8.97 -14.05 -38.11
CA ARG A 247 8.06 -14.69 -39.07
C ARG A 247 7.03 -15.63 -38.42
N LEU A 248 7.32 -16.16 -37.23
CA LEU A 248 6.39 -16.98 -36.45
C LEU A 248 5.30 -16.14 -35.76
N ALA A 249 5.60 -14.90 -35.37
CA ALA A 249 4.60 -13.97 -34.85
C ALA A 249 3.62 -13.48 -35.91
N ASP A 250 4.07 -13.27 -37.15
CA ASP A 250 3.18 -12.85 -38.24
C ASP A 250 2.09 -13.89 -38.53
N GLN A 251 2.42 -15.19 -38.39
CA GLN A 251 1.47 -16.30 -38.51
C GLN A 251 0.48 -16.39 -37.34
N ALA A 252 0.89 -15.97 -36.14
CA ALA A 252 0.03 -15.97 -34.95
C ALA A 252 -0.96 -14.80 -34.91
N VAL A 253 -0.65 -13.68 -35.57
CA VAL A 253 -1.50 -12.47 -35.61
C VAL A 253 -2.50 -12.50 -36.77
N GLY A 254 -2.42 -13.47 -37.69
CA GLY A 254 -3.37 -13.60 -38.79
C GLY A 254 -3.26 -12.49 -39.83
N VAL A 255 -2.06 -11.95 -40.06
CA VAL A 255 -1.81 -11.01 -41.16
C VAL A 255 -1.28 -11.82 -42.34
N GLU A 256 -2.09 -11.96 -43.40
CA GLU A 256 -1.59 -12.48 -44.67
C GLU A 256 -0.46 -11.57 -45.19
N PRO A 257 0.62 -12.15 -45.76
CA PRO A 257 1.67 -11.35 -46.37
C PRO A 257 1.10 -10.62 -47.59
N GLU A 258 1.19 -9.29 -47.63
CA GLU A 258 1.00 -8.54 -48.86
C GLU A 258 2.05 -8.98 -49.90
N ALA A 259 1.55 -9.24 -51.11
CA ALA A 259 2.28 -9.72 -52.29
C ALA A 259 3.26 -8.70 -52.87
#